data_AF-A0A2I2FMT7-F1
#
_entry.id   AF-A0A2I2FMT7-F1
#
_cell.length_a   1.000
_cell.length_b   1.000
_cell.length_c   1.000
_cell.angle_alpha   90.00
_cell.angle_beta   90.00
_cell.angle_gamma   90.00
#
_symmetry.space_group_name_H-M   'P 1'
#
loop_
_entity.id
_entity.type
_entity.pdbx_description
1 polymer ?
#
loop_
_entity_poly.entity_id
_entity_poly.type
_entity_poly.pdbx_seq_one_letter_code
_entity_poly.pdbx_strand_id
1 'polypeptide(L)'
;MHILVVNDDGPPSNRLSPYIRPFVHALQSAGHQVSVAIPAASRSWIGKAHLIEASLTATYVPESAFRDDGSWDPAAPAGPPHAQWVVIANGTPASCVQLGLFNLFADRGPIDLVISGPNHGRNASTVYNLSSGTVGGALEAATCAHRAIAISFGSKDPQPAPVIDAAARLASRLVSHLARTWDPRVELYNLNVPMRADVESRPVRYTRALPYHWTHGCLYAETQSNGTSSIQKSSETNGEAQPTINGVSHHDRHPSDDTANPLQQRTFTWAAELSGMKKALQASPEGTDAQTVLSGDTSITALCANFWHVPGLEGDLVLDDVPNPQ
;
A
#
# COMPACT_ATOMS: atom_id res chain seq x y z
N MET A 1 -22.69 -7.22 -0.43
CA MET A 1 -22.25 -5.89 -0.92
C MET A 1 -21.39 -6.09 -2.16
N HIS A 2 -21.24 -5.06 -2.97
CA HIS A 2 -20.26 -5.02 -4.04
C HIS A 2 -19.00 -4.29 -3.55
N ILE A 3 -17.88 -5.01 -3.53
CA ILE A 3 -16.61 -4.57 -2.96
C ILE A 3 -15.59 -4.41 -4.09
N LEU A 4 -14.98 -3.22 -4.18
CA LEU A 4 -13.79 -3.00 -5.00
C LEU A 4 -12.55 -3.37 -4.18
N VAL A 5 -11.72 -4.27 -4.68
CA VAL A 5 -10.43 -4.63 -4.09
C VAL A 5 -9.30 -4.08 -4.96
N VAL A 6 -8.41 -3.32 -4.34
CA VAL A 6 -7.14 -2.85 -4.91
C VAL A 6 -5.97 -3.28 -4.01
N ASN A 7 -4.72 -3.10 -4.44
CA ASN A 7 -3.53 -3.26 -3.59
C ASN A 7 -2.35 -2.42 -4.11
N ASP A 8 -1.21 -2.49 -3.42
CA ASP A 8 0.08 -1.96 -3.89
C ASP A 8 1.15 -3.03 -4.14
N ASP A 9 0.88 -4.31 -3.87
CA ASP A 9 1.82 -5.40 -4.16
C ASP A 9 1.79 -5.86 -5.63
N GLY A 10 0.69 -5.60 -6.34
CA GLY A 10 0.46 -6.03 -7.71
C GLY A 10 -0.26 -7.38 -7.83
N PRO A 11 -0.12 -8.07 -8.98
CA PRO A 11 -0.79 -9.35 -9.23
C PRO A 11 -0.38 -10.46 -8.24
N PRO A 12 -1.23 -11.51 -8.07
CA PRO A 12 -0.92 -12.64 -7.20
C PRO A 12 0.47 -13.23 -7.49
N SER A 13 1.28 -13.41 -6.45
CA SER A 13 2.60 -14.03 -6.58
C SER A 13 3.05 -14.58 -5.23
N ASN A 14 3.91 -15.60 -5.20
CA ASN A 14 4.43 -16.13 -3.94
C ASN A 14 5.37 -15.13 -3.21
N ARG A 15 6.01 -14.21 -3.95
CA ARG A 15 7.03 -13.30 -3.40
C ARG A 15 6.49 -11.95 -2.94
N LEU A 16 5.68 -11.30 -3.78
CA LEU A 16 5.25 -9.91 -3.58
C LEU A 16 3.80 -9.83 -3.09
N SER A 17 2.86 -10.50 -3.76
CA SER A 17 1.44 -10.51 -3.38
C SER A 17 0.87 -11.91 -3.06
N PRO A 18 1.32 -12.56 -1.97
CA PRO A 18 0.85 -13.91 -1.62
C PRO A 18 -0.58 -13.94 -1.05
N TYR A 19 -1.13 -12.79 -0.65
CA TYR A 19 -2.33 -12.73 0.19
C TYR A 19 -3.60 -12.27 -0.51
N ILE A 20 -3.50 -11.58 -1.65
CA ILE A 20 -4.68 -10.99 -2.32
C ILE A 20 -5.65 -12.07 -2.81
N ARG A 21 -5.15 -13.15 -3.43
CA ARG A 21 -6.00 -14.22 -3.97
C ARG A 21 -6.80 -14.95 -2.87
N PRO A 22 -6.18 -15.47 -1.79
CA PRO A 22 -6.93 -16.07 -0.67
C PRO A 22 -7.94 -15.11 -0.04
N PHE A 23 -7.61 -13.82 0.05
CA PHE A 23 -8.51 -12.82 0.62
C PHE A 23 -9.73 -12.54 -0.27
N VAL A 24 -9.54 -12.40 -1.59
CA VAL A 24 -10.65 -12.28 -2.55
C VAL A 24 -11.59 -13.48 -2.45
N HIS A 25 -11.05 -14.70 -2.38
CA HIS A 25 -11.84 -15.91 -2.18
C HIS A 25 -12.61 -15.90 -0.86
N ALA A 26 -12.01 -15.39 0.23
CA ALA A 26 -12.68 -15.27 1.52
C ALA A 26 -13.82 -14.23 1.51
N LEU A 27 -13.71 -13.16 0.72
CA LEU A 27 -14.80 -12.20 0.53
C LEU A 27 -15.94 -12.79 -0.31
N GLN A 28 -15.61 -13.46 -1.42
CA GLN A 28 -16.59 -14.13 -2.28
C GLN A 28 -17.33 -15.24 -1.54
N SER A 29 -16.61 -16.05 -0.76
CA SER A 29 -17.19 -17.12 0.07
C SER A 29 -18.13 -16.57 1.15
N ALA A 30 -17.94 -15.31 1.57
CA ALA A 30 -18.83 -14.61 2.48
C ALA A 30 -20.07 -14.01 1.78
N GLY A 31 -20.25 -14.26 0.47
CA GLY A 31 -21.40 -13.80 -0.32
C GLY A 31 -21.27 -12.39 -0.89
N HIS A 32 -20.06 -11.80 -0.88
CA HIS A 32 -19.84 -10.49 -1.50
C HIS A 32 -19.57 -10.61 -2.99
N GLN A 33 -20.08 -9.66 -3.76
CA GLN A 33 -19.63 -9.45 -5.14
C GLN A 33 -18.30 -8.70 -5.08
N VAL A 34 -17.26 -9.22 -5.74
CA VAL A 34 -15.92 -8.63 -5.68
C VAL A 34 -15.44 -8.24 -7.07
N SER A 35 -15.03 -6.99 -7.24
CA SER A 35 -14.33 -6.47 -8.40
C SER A 35 -12.89 -6.17 -8.01
N VAL A 36 -11.91 -6.55 -8.84
CA VAL A 36 -10.48 -6.38 -8.52
C VAL A 36 -9.83 -5.48 -9.56
N ALA A 37 -9.19 -4.40 -9.12
CA ALA A 37 -8.38 -3.51 -9.95
C ALA A 37 -7.04 -3.24 -9.26
N ILE A 38 -5.94 -3.70 -9.86
CA ILE A 38 -4.61 -3.71 -9.22
C ILE A 38 -3.52 -3.22 -10.16
N PRO A 39 -2.43 -2.62 -9.66
CA PRO A 39 -1.32 -2.21 -10.51
C PRO A 39 -0.61 -3.43 -11.12
N ALA A 40 -0.01 -3.27 -12.30
CA ALA A 40 0.72 -4.33 -13.00
C ALA A 40 2.05 -4.73 -12.32
N ALA A 41 2.53 -3.92 -11.38
CA ALA A 41 3.77 -4.16 -10.64
C ALA A 41 3.63 -3.57 -9.22
N SER A 42 4.50 -4.01 -8.31
CA SER A 42 4.54 -3.48 -6.94
C SER A 42 4.81 -1.97 -6.94
N ARG A 43 4.10 -1.28 -6.06
CA ARG A 43 4.16 0.16 -5.78
C ARG A 43 4.37 0.43 -4.29
N SER A 44 5.15 -0.41 -3.61
CA SER A 44 5.50 -0.19 -2.21
C SER A 44 6.19 1.17 -2.01
N TRP A 45 5.97 1.78 -0.83
CA TRP A 45 6.50 3.09 -0.43
C TRP A 45 6.03 4.30 -1.26
N ILE A 46 4.91 4.18 -1.99
CA ILE A 46 4.39 5.24 -2.85
C ILE A 46 3.43 6.24 -2.16
N GLY A 47 2.89 5.90 -0.99
CA GLY A 47 1.83 6.68 -0.34
C GLY A 47 0.56 6.80 -1.19
N LYS A 48 -0.15 7.94 -1.11
CA LYS A 48 -1.26 8.27 -2.01
C LYS A 48 -0.77 9.11 -3.19
N ALA A 49 -0.43 8.48 -4.31
CA ALA A 49 0.09 9.17 -5.50
C ALA A 49 -0.71 8.90 -6.78
N HIS A 50 -0.75 9.88 -7.67
CA HIS A 50 -1.17 9.75 -9.07
C HIS A 50 0.01 10.13 -9.97
N LEU A 51 0.19 9.40 -11.08
CA LEU A 51 1.22 9.67 -12.07
C LEU A 51 0.60 10.41 -13.27
N ILE A 52 0.50 11.74 -13.19
CA ILE A 52 -0.33 12.56 -14.10
C ILE A 52 0.06 12.41 -15.58
N GLU A 53 1.35 12.32 -15.89
CA GLU A 53 1.84 12.25 -17.28
C GLU A 53 1.94 10.81 -17.82
N ALA A 54 1.66 9.80 -16.99
CA ALA A 54 1.71 8.41 -17.39
C ALA A 54 0.35 7.95 -17.91
N SER A 55 0.29 7.46 -19.15
CA SER A 55 -0.90 6.76 -19.65
C SER A 55 -1.08 5.43 -18.91
N LEU A 56 -2.34 5.12 -18.58
CA LEU A 56 -2.75 3.89 -17.89
C LEU A 56 -3.38 2.93 -18.89
N THR A 57 -3.02 1.65 -18.83
CA THR A 57 -3.64 0.59 -19.65
C THR A 57 -4.25 -0.47 -18.74
N ALA A 58 -5.55 -0.67 -18.83
CA ALA A 58 -6.29 -1.68 -18.08
C ALA A 58 -6.39 -2.98 -18.90
N THR A 59 -5.91 -4.09 -18.34
CA THR A 59 -5.96 -5.42 -18.94
C THR A 59 -6.87 -6.32 -18.11
N TYR A 60 -7.87 -6.95 -18.74
CA TYR A 60 -8.78 -7.88 -18.08
C TYR A 60 -8.18 -9.29 -18.09
N VAL A 61 -7.74 -9.77 -16.93
CA VAL A 61 -7.00 -11.02 -16.77
C VAL A 61 -7.88 -12.01 -15.99
N PRO A 62 -8.24 -13.17 -16.58
CA PRO A 62 -8.94 -14.20 -15.82
C PRO A 62 -8.02 -14.74 -14.73
N GLU A 63 -8.57 -15.09 -13.58
CA GLU A 63 -7.76 -15.50 -12.42
C GLU A 63 -6.83 -16.70 -12.74
N SER A 64 -7.30 -17.62 -13.59
CA SER A 64 -6.54 -18.80 -14.03
C SER A 64 -5.31 -18.48 -14.89
N ALA A 65 -5.18 -17.26 -15.41
CA ALA A 65 -4.03 -16.86 -16.21
C ALA A 65 -2.83 -16.40 -15.38
N PHE A 66 -3.03 -16.06 -14.11
CA PHE A 66 -1.96 -15.60 -13.23
C PHE A 66 -0.98 -16.73 -12.89
N ARG A 67 0.31 -16.42 -12.94
CA ARG A 67 1.41 -17.29 -12.51
C ARG A 67 1.91 -16.87 -11.13
N ASP A 68 2.65 -17.77 -10.48
CA ASP A 68 3.15 -17.57 -9.12
C ASP A 68 4.25 -16.49 -8.99
N ASP A 69 4.75 -15.95 -10.11
CA ASP A 69 5.74 -14.89 -10.18
C ASP A 69 5.13 -13.49 -10.32
N GLY A 70 3.79 -13.36 -10.35
CA GLY A 70 3.10 -12.09 -10.56
C GLY A 70 2.90 -11.72 -12.04
N SER A 71 3.32 -12.57 -12.98
CA SER A 71 2.97 -12.46 -14.40
C SER A 71 1.64 -13.15 -14.70
N TRP A 72 1.15 -13.01 -15.94
CA TRP A 72 0.00 -13.74 -16.44
C TRP A 72 0.24 -14.20 -17.88
N ASP A 73 -0.51 -15.22 -18.31
CA ASP A 73 -0.50 -15.68 -19.69
C ASP A 73 -1.33 -14.73 -20.58
N PRO A 74 -0.71 -13.99 -21.52
CA PRO A 74 -1.44 -13.09 -22.42
C PRO A 74 -2.30 -13.86 -23.44
N ALA A 75 -2.02 -15.15 -23.65
CA ALA A 75 -2.77 -16.00 -24.57
C ALA A 75 -3.90 -16.80 -23.87
N ALA A 76 -4.08 -16.61 -22.56
CA ALA A 76 -5.15 -17.29 -21.84
C ALA A 76 -6.52 -16.94 -22.43
N PRO A 77 -7.42 -17.93 -22.61
CA PRO A 77 -8.76 -17.67 -23.09
C PRO A 77 -9.46 -16.70 -22.15
N ALA A 78 -10.20 -15.75 -22.73
CA ALA A 78 -11.00 -14.82 -21.95
C ALA A 78 -11.97 -15.60 -21.05
N GLY A 79 -11.91 -15.34 -19.75
CA GLY A 79 -12.90 -15.83 -18.80
C GLY A 79 -14.23 -15.08 -18.94
N PRO A 80 -15.25 -15.42 -18.15
CA PRO A 80 -16.47 -14.62 -18.08
C PRO A 80 -16.11 -13.17 -17.67
N PRO A 81 -16.66 -12.13 -18.31
CA PRO A 81 -16.28 -10.73 -18.05
C PRO A 81 -16.32 -10.33 -16.57
N HIS A 82 -17.34 -10.82 -15.83
CA HIS A 82 -17.53 -10.53 -14.41
C HIS A 82 -16.54 -11.26 -13.47
N ALA A 83 -15.77 -12.23 -13.98
CA ALA A 83 -14.80 -13.02 -13.22
C ALA A 83 -13.35 -12.57 -13.47
N GLN A 84 -13.12 -11.62 -14.38
CA GLN A 84 -11.78 -11.13 -14.69
C GLN A 84 -11.33 -10.08 -13.67
N TRP A 85 -10.05 -10.12 -13.32
CA TRP A 85 -9.37 -9.07 -12.56
C TRP A 85 -8.85 -8.04 -13.55
N VAL A 86 -8.76 -6.77 -13.14
CA VAL A 86 -8.21 -5.71 -13.98
C VAL A 86 -6.81 -5.37 -13.50
N VAL A 87 -5.81 -5.59 -14.37
CA VAL A 87 -4.41 -5.26 -14.12
C VAL A 87 -4.06 -3.97 -14.86
N ILE A 88 -3.58 -2.96 -14.14
CA ILE A 88 -3.40 -1.60 -14.66
C ILE A 88 -1.91 -1.29 -14.79
N ALA A 89 -1.42 -1.26 -16.03
CA ALA A 89 -0.07 -0.82 -16.35
C ALA A 89 0.09 0.67 -16.02
N ASN A 90 1.25 1.05 -15.47
CA ASN A 90 1.53 2.38 -14.91
C ASN A 90 0.59 2.81 -13.77
N GLY A 91 -0.27 1.92 -13.27
CA GLY A 91 -1.17 2.21 -12.17
C GLY A 91 -0.44 2.45 -10.84
N THR A 92 -1.05 3.30 -10.03
CA THR A 92 -0.85 3.38 -8.57
C THR A 92 -2.10 2.80 -7.90
N PRO A 93 -2.06 2.47 -6.60
CA PRO A 93 -3.27 2.06 -5.89
C PRO A 93 -4.40 3.10 -6.00
N ALA A 94 -4.06 4.40 -5.93
CA ALA A 94 -5.03 5.48 -6.08
C ALA A 94 -5.64 5.51 -7.49
N SER A 95 -4.85 5.35 -8.56
CA SER A 95 -5.43 5.32 -9.91
C SER A 95 -6.26 4.06 -10.17
N CYS A 96 -5.91 2.93 -9.54
CA CYS A 96 -6.74 1.72 -9.57
C CYS A 96 -8.10 1.93 -8.91
N VAL A 97 -8.15 2.68 -7.79
CA VAL A 97 -9.40 3.05 -7.13
C VAL A 97 -10.25 3.94 -8.03
N GLN A 98 -9.68 5.00 -8.60
CA GLN A 98 -10.39 5.91 -9.53
C GLN A 98 -11.01 5.14 -10.70
N LEU A 99 -10.19 4.35 -11.41
CA LEU A 99 -10.68 3.57 -12.55
C LEU A 99 -11.73 2.53 -12.11
N GLY A 100 -11.51 1.86 -10.98
CA GLY A 100 -12.45 0.89 -10.43
C GLY A 100 -13.81 1.49 -10.08
N LEU A 101 -13.84 2.67 -9.46
CA LEU A 101 -15.06 3.34 -9.06
C LEU A 101 -15.82 3.94 -10.25
N PHE A 102 -15.12 4.52 -11.23
CA PHE A 102 -15.75 5.39 -12.22
C PHE A 102 -15.77 4.85 -13.65
N ASN A 103 -15.00 3.80 -13.97
CA ASN A 103 -14.82 3.38 -15.37
C ASN A 103 -14.95 1.88 -15.60
N LEU A 104 -14.41 1.03 -14.72
CA LEU A 104 -14.15 -0.38 -15.04
C LEU A 104 -15.31 -1.34 -14.76
N PHE A 105 -16.21 -1.00 -13.83
CA PHE A 105 -17.21 -1.93 -13.31
C PHE A 105 -18.65 -1.38 -13.32
N ALA A 106 -18.94 -0.43 -14.22
CA ALA A 106 -20.24 0.22 -14.30
C ALA A 106 -21.41 -0.75 -14.58
N ASP A 107 -21.15 -1.87 -15.25
CA ASP A 107 -22.10 -2.93 -15.56
C ASP A 107 -22.40 -3.88 -14.37
N ARG A 108 -21.64 -3.77 -13.28
CA ARG A 108 -21.72 -4.67 -12.12
C ARG A 108 -22.52 -4.10 -10.94
N GLY A 109 -23.04 -2.88 -11.07
CA GLY A 109 -23.74 -2.16 -10.01
C GLY A 109 -22.81 -1.32 -9.13
N PRO A 110 -23.37 -0.50 -8.22
CA PRO A 110 -22.60 0.45 -7.42
C PRO A 110 -21.59 -0.25 -6.50
N ILE A 111 -20.44 0.37 -6.28
CA ILE A 111 -19.44 -0.09 -5.29
C ILE A 111 -19.84 0.43 -3.91
N ASP A 112 -20.11 -0.48 -2.98
CA ASP A 112 -20.54 -0.17 -1.61
C ASP A 112 -19.37 0.12 -0.67
N LEU A 113 -18.20 -0.46 -0.95
CA LEU A 113 -17.01 -0.43 -0.12
C LEU A 113 -15.75 -0.63 -0.98
N VAL A 114 -14.69 0.12 -0.66
CA VAL A 114 -13.35 -0.12 -1.21
C VAL A 114 -12.46 -0.80 -0.18
N ILE A 115 -11.74 -1.82 -0.59
CA ILE A 115 -10.69 -2.46 0.22
C ILE A 115 -9.37 -2.31 -0.51
N SER A 116 -8.36 -1.83 0.20
CA SER A 116 -6.99 -1.78 -0.28
C SER A 116 -6.15 -2.79 0.49
N GLY A 117 -5.55 -3.76 -0.20
CA GLY A 117 -4.78 -4.87 0.36
C GLY A 117 -5.40 -6.26 0.12
N PRO A 118 -4.96 -7.30 0.86
CA PRO A 118 -4.04 -7.22 1.99
C PRO A 118 -2.61 -6.96 1.55
N ASN A 119 -1.94 -6.04 2.22
CA ASN A 119 -0.52 -5.75 2.02
C ASN A 119 0.37 -6.91 2.51
N HIS A 120 1.47 -7.18 1.80
CA HIS A 120 2.54 -8.08 2.22
C HIS A 120 3.46 -7.41 3.25
N GLY A 121 2.97 -7.36 4.49
CA GLY A 121 3.60 -6.70 5.63
C GLY A 121 2.63 -5.78 6.35
N ARG A 122 3.03 -5.31 7.53
CA ARG A 122 2.23 -4.37 8.34
C ARG A 122 2.36 -2.92 7.87
N ASN A 123 1.29 -2.16 8.02
CA ASN A 123 1.26 -0.70 7.97
C ASN A 123 0.78 -0.20 9.34
N ALA A 124 1.68 -0.25 10.32
CA ALA A 124 1.44 0.17 11.70
C ALA A 124 2.46 1.23 12.09
N SER A 125 2.05 2.31 12.76
CA SER A 125 2.74 3.60 12.93
C SER A 125 2.57 4.59 11.77
N THR A 126 2.71 5.88 12.07
CA THR A 126 2.49 6.98 11.12
C THR A 126 3.43 6.92 9.92
N VAL A 127 4.70 6.55 10.11
CA VAL A 127 5.67 6.48 9.01
C VAL A 127 5.28 5.42 7.97
N TYR A 128 4.86 4.23 8.41
CA TYR A 128 4.40 3.20 7.49
C TYR A 128 3.05 3.57 6.87
N ASN A 129 2.13 4.16 7.63
CA ASN A 129 0.83 4.59 7.11
C ASN A 129 0.99 5.65 5.99
N LEU A 130 1.86 6.64 6.18
CA LEU A 130 2.08 7.72 5.23
C LEU A 130 2.78 7.26 3.95
N SER A 131 3.69 6.29 4.06
CA SER A 131 4.40 5.73 2.91
C SER A 131 3.65 4.58 2.21
N SER A 132 2.59 4.06 2.81
CA SER A 132 1.88 2.88 2.32
C SER A 132 1.03 3.18 1.08
N GLY A 133 1.26 2.43 -0.01
CA GLY A 133 0.35 2.44 -1.16
C GLY A 133 -1.00 1.80 -0.82
N THR A 134 -1.00 0.78 0.04
CA THR A 134 -2.23 0.18 0.58
C THR A 134 -3.09 1.22 1.34
N VAL A 135 -2.53 1.97 2.29
CA VAL A 135 -3.27 3.06 2.97
C VAL A 135 -3.62 4.18 1.97
N GLY A 136 -2.73 4.48 1.02
CA GLY A 136 -2.97 5.43 -0.06
C GLY A 136 -4.21 5.11 -0.92
N GLY A 137 -4.43 3.85 -1.26
CA GLY A 137 -5.65 3.41 -1.96
C GLY A 137 -6.92 3.66 -1.14
N ALA A 138 -6.90 3.37 0.16
CA ALA A 138 -8.04 3.64 1.02
C ALA A 138 -8.28 5.15 1.22
N LEU A 139 -7.23 5.95 1.30
CA LEU A 139 -7.32 7.41 1.32
C LEU A 139 -7.94 7.96 0.03
N GLU A 140 -7.56 7.42 -1.14
CA GLU A 140 -8.16 7.84 -2.42
C GLU A 140 -9.67 7.55 -2.45
N ALA A 141 -10.08 6.36 -1.99
CA ALA A 141 -11.49 6.01 -1.91
C ALA A 141 -12.26 6.95 -0.97
N ALA A 142 -11.69 7.28 0.19
CA ALA A 142 -12.28 8.25 1.12
C ALA A 142 -12.43 9.64 0.47
N THR A 143 -11.43 10.10 -0.30
CA THR A 143 -11.52 11.36 -1.06
C THR A 143 -12.55 11.32 -2.19
N CYS A 144 -12.91 10.12 -2.66
CA CYS A 144 -14.01 9.90 -3.61
C CYS A 144 -15.36 9.71 -2.89
N ALA A 145 -15.46 10.02 -1.59
CA ALA A 145 -16.65 9.84 -0.76
C ALA A 145 -17.13 8.38 -0.63
N HIS A 146 -16.21 7.42 -0.74
CA HIS A 146 -16.48 6.00 -0.48
C HIS A 146 -15.86 5.54 0.83
N ARG A 147 -16.60 4.72 1.58
CA ARG A 147 -16.06 4.01 2.75
C ARG A 147 -14.92 3.09 2.33
N ALA A 148 -13.83 3.08 3.09
CA ALA A 148 -12.64 2.36 2.71
C ALA A 148 -11.93 1.65 3.88
N ILE A 149 -11.42 0.45 3.62
CA ILE A 149 -10.61 -0.30 4.59
C ILE A 149 -9.26 -0.64 3.95
N ALA A 150 -8.17 -0.14 4.53
CA ALA A 150 -6.82 -0.62 4.26
C ALA A 150 -6.54 -1.85 5.12
N ILE A 151 -6.01 -2.93 4.53
CA ILE A 151 -5.75 -4.19 5.22
C ILE A 151 -4.30 -4.61 5.00
N SER A 152 -3.64 -5.01 6.08
CA SER A 152 -2.23 -5.39 6.09
C SER A 152 -2.04 -6.71 6.83
N PHE A 153 -1.39 -7.69 6.20
CA PHE A 153 -1.07 -8.98 6.80
C PHE A 153 0.36 -8.94 7.30
N GLY A 154 0.54 -9.07 8.62
CA GLY A 154 1.69 -8.58 9.37
C GLY A 154 3.00 -9.37 9.25
N SER A 155 3.27 -10.03 8.13
CA SER A 155 4.52 -10.75 7.88
C SER A 155 5.02 -10.56 6.46
N LYS A 156 6.35 -10.45 6.31
CA LYS A 156 7.04 -10.48 5.02
C LYS A 156 7.70 -11.83 4.71
N ASP A 157 7.70 -12.73 5.70
CA ASP A 157 8.25 -14.07 5.56
C ASP A 157 7.18 -14.99 4.97
N PRO A 158 7.55 -16.03 4.20
CA PRO A 158 6.60 -17.02 3.73
C PRO A 158 5.74 -17.59 4.86
N GLN A 159 4.42 -17.62 4.66
CA GLN A 159 3.47 -18.10 5.66
C GLN A 159 2.84 -19.42 5.20
N PRO A 160 2.58 -20.37 6.11
CA PRO A 160 1.80 -21.57 5.79
C PRO A 160 0.39 -21.21 5.33
N ALA A 161 -0.15 -21.94 4.35
CA ALA A 161 -1.51 -21.71 3.84
C ALA A 161 -2.59 -21.64 4.94
N PRO A 162 -2.61 -22.52 5.97
CA PRO A 162 -3.61 -22.42 7.04
C PRO A 162 -3.56 -21.11 7.82
N VAL A 163 -2.39 -20.48 7.94
CA VAL A 163 -2.21 -19.17 8.60
C VAL A 163 -2.76 -18.05 7.72
N ILE A 164 -2.48 -18.10 6.41
CA ILE A 164 -3.02 -17.14 5.43
C ILE A 164 -4.55 -17.21 5.40
N ASP A 165 -5.10 -18.42 5.35
CA ASP A 165 -6.55 -18.63 5.30
C ASP A 165 -7.23 -18.14 6.59
N ALA A 166 -6.61 -18.35 7.76
CA ALA A 166 -7.11 -17.84 9.04
C ALA A 166 -7.14 -16.30 9.06
N ALA A 167 -6.08 -15.64 8.59
CA ALA A 167 -6.03 -14.19 8.45
C ALA A 167 -7.09 -13.66 7.46
N ALA A 168 -7.26 -14.33 6.32
CA ALA A 168 -8.26 -13.97 5.31
C ALA A 168 -9.70 -14.10 5.83
N ARG A 169 -10.02 -15.18 6.56
CA ARG A 169 -11.33 -15.37 7.19
C ARG A 169 -11.61 -14.32 8.26
N LEU A 170 -10.64 -14.04 9.13
CA LEU A 170 -10.79 -12.98 10.14
C LEU A 170 -11.03 -11.62 9.48
N ALA A 171 -10.20 -11.26 8.50
CA ALA A 171 -10.32 -9.99 7.78
C ALA A 171 -11.68 -9.85 7.08
N SER A 172 -12.17 -10.90 6.40
CA SER A 172 -13.49 -10.91 5.75
C SER A 172 -14.64 -10.71 6.75
N ARG A 173 -14.55 -11.34 7.94
CA ARG A 173 -15.51 -11.14 9.03
C ARG A 173 -15.48 -9.70 9.56
N LEU A 174 -14.29 -9.12 9.73
CA LEU A 174 -14.11 -7.76 10.21
C LEU A 174 -14.61 -6.72 9.19
N VAL A 175 -14.32 -6.92 7.90
CA VAL A 175 -14.87 -6.11 6.80
C VAL A 175 -16.40 -6.08 6.86
N SER A 176 -17.01 -7.27 6.97
CA SER A 176 -18.47 -7.39 7.03
C SER A 176 -19.07 -6.74 8.29
N HIS A 177 -18.36 -6.81 9.41
CA HIS A 177 -18.76 -6.16 10.65
C HIS A 177 -18.68 -4.63 10.53
N LEU A 178 -17.50 -4.09 10.20
CA LEU A 178 -17.23 -2.65 10.10
C LEU A 178 -18.14 -1.96 9.07
N ALA A 179 -18.38 -2.60 7.92
CA ALA A 179 -19.28 -2.04 6.91
C ALA A 179 -20.73 -1.87 7.40
N ARG A 180 -21.19 -2.76 8.29
CA ARG A 180 -22.53 -2.69 8.89
C ARG A 180 -22.59 -1.71 10.07
N THR A 181 -21.51 -1.59 10.83
CA THR A 181 -21.44 -0.77 12.05
C THR A 181 -20.55 0.46 11.88
N TRP A 182 -20.53 1.03 10.68
CA TRP A 182 -19.61 2.10 10.33
C TRP A 182 -19.87 3.34 11.18
N ASP A 183 -18.85 3.81 11.90
CA ASP A 183 -18.97 5.05 12.67
C ASP A 183 -18.91 6.26 11.72
N PRO A 184 -19.89 7.18 11.76
CA PRO A 184 -19.98 8.29 10.81
C PRO A 184 -18.81 9.28 10.89
N ARG A 185 -18.00 9.24 11.95
CA ARG A 185 -16.79 10.07 12.09
C ARG A 185 -15.58 9.46 11.40
N VAL A 186 -15.67 8.21 10.95
CA VAL A 186 -14.56 7.47 10.36
C VAL A 186 -14.65 7.57 8.84
N GLU A 187 -13.56 8.01 8.22
CA GLU A 187 -13.46 8.11 6.77
C GLU A 187 -12.81 6.84 6.17
N LEU A 188 -11.84 6.26 6.89
CA LEU A 188 -11.32 4.93 6.58
C LEU A 188 -10.86 4.17 7.84
N TYR A 189 -10.78 2.84 7.74
CA TYR A 189 -10.11 1.99 8.75
C TYR A 189 -8.78 1.45 8.21
N ASN A 190 -7.74 1.44 9.03
CA ASN A 190 -6.49 0.73 8.77
C ASN A 190 -6.39 -0.51 9.67
N LEU A 191 -6.45 -1.69 9.05
CA LEU A 191 -6.41 -3.00 9.69
C LEU A 191 -5.02 -3.62 9.59
N ASN A 192 -4.48 -4.08 10.71
CA ASN A 192 -3.27 -4.91 10.73
C ASN A 192 -3.57 -6.26 11.39
N VAL A 193 -3.46 -7.33 10.61
CA VAL A 193 -3.74 -8.71 11.03
C VAL A 193 -2.42 -9.46 11.22
N PRO A 194 -2.07 -9.90 12.44
CA PRO A 194 -0.89 -10.72 12.68
C PRO A 194 -0.99 -12.08 11.99
N MET A 195 0.10 -12.54 11.36
CA MET A 195 0.13 -13.85 10.68
C MET A 195 0.37 -14.96 11.70
N ARG A 196 -0.73 -15.54 12.20
CA ARG A 196 -0.72 -16.60 13.22
C ARG A 196 -1.83 -17.62 12.98
N ALA A 197 -1.60 -18.86 13.37
CA ALA A 197 -2.62 -19.91 13.29
C ALA A 197 -3.80 -19.65 14.25
N ASP A 198 -3.56 -19.01 15.40
CA ASP A 198 -4.57 -18.72 16.41
C ASP A 198 -5.25 -17.35 16.24
N VAL A 199 -5.00 -16.64 15.12
CA VAL A 199 -5.41 -15.24 14.92
C VAL A 199 -6.92 -15.03 15.07
N GLU A 200 -7.74 -16.00 14.66
CA GLU A 200 -9.21 -15.92 14.73
C GLU A 200 -9.76 -15.98 16.18
N SER A 201 -8.96 -16.45 17.12
CA SER A 201 -9.30 -16.55 18.56
C SER A 201 -8.70 -15.41 19.39
N ARG A 202 -7.85 -14.58 18.78
CA ARG A 202 -7.15 -13.50 19.47
C ARG A 202 -8.03 -12.25 19.54
N PRO A 203 -7.82 -11.39 20.55
CA PRO A 203 -8.46 -10.09 20.62
C PRO A 203 -8.30 -9.26 19.34
N VAL A 204 -9.37 -8.54 19.00
CA VAL A 204 -9.39 -7.47 18.00
C VAL A 204 -9.55 -6.15 18.76
N ARG A 205 -8.66 -5.19 18.55
CA ARG A 205 -8.64 -3.94 19.31
C ARG A 205 -8.66 -2.72 18.40
N TYR A 206 -9.43 -1.71 18.80
CA TYR A 206 -9.24 -0.36 18.30
C TYR A 206 -7.94 0.23 18.84
N THR A 207 -7.20 0.92 17.97
CA THR A 207 -5.85 1.42 18.29
C THR A 207 -5.64 2.85 17.79
N ARG A 208 -4.68 3.54 18.40
CA ARG A 208 -4.10 4.78 17.84
C ARG A 208 -2.87 4.46 17.00
N ALA A 209 -2.63 5.22 15.94
CA ALA A 209 -1.39 5.12 15.19
C ALA A 209 -0.21 5.59 16.07
N LEU A 210 0.86 4.80 16.16
CA LEU A 210 2.09 5.24 16.83
C LEU A 210 2.76 6.36 16.01
N PRO A 211 2.96 7.57 16.57
CA PRO A 211 3.78 8.59 15.92
C PRO A 211 5.24 8.16 15.84
N TYR A 212 5.87 8.33 14.67
CA TYR A 212 7.30 8.11 14.49
C TYR A 212 7.95 9.24 13.69
N HIS A 213 9.11 9.70 14.16
CA HIS A 213 9.95 10.69 13.49
C HIS A 213 11.32 10.06 13.21
N TRP A 214 11.85 10.31 12.01
CA TRP A 214 13.22 9.96 11.67
C TRP A 214 14.18 10.86 12.46
N THR A 215 14.94 10.27 13.39
CA THR A 215 15.92 11.00 14.20
C THR A 215 17.36 10.73 13.78
N HIS A 216 17.63 9.59 13.13
CA HIS A 216 18.96 9.16 12.69
C HIS A 216 18.85 8.31 11.42
N GLY A 217 19.81 8.45 10.49
CA GLY A 217 19.87 7.73 9.22
C GLY A 217 19.01 8.36 8.11
N CYS A 218 18.96 7.70 6.95
CA CYS A 218 18.12 8.09 5.81
C CYS A 218 17.70 6.86 4.97
N LEU A 219 16.86 7.10 3.96
CA LEU A 219 16.32 6.05 3.08
C LEU A 219 17.26 5.68 1.92
N TYR A 220 18.32 6.45 1.70
CA TYR A 220 19.17 6.35 0.52
C TYR A 220 20.66 6.39 0.89
N ALA A 221 21.48 5.60 0.20
CA ALA A 221 22.93 5.67 0.30
C ALA A 221 23.54 6.10 -1.04
N GLU A 222 24.62 6.87 -0.98
CA GLU A 222 25.36 7.28 -2.18
C GLU A 222 26.12 6.08 -2.76
N THR A 223 26.00 5.87 -4.06
CA THR A 223 26.79 4.88 -4.77
C THR A 223 28.13 5.49 -5.16
N GLN A 224 29.24 4.93 -4.66
CA GLN A 224 30.57 5.35 -5.11
C GLN A 224 30.82 4.90 -6.55
N SER A 225 31.30 5.80 -7.40
CA SER A 225 31.59 5.59 -8.82
C SER A 225 32.81 4.70 -9.11
N ASN A 226 33.51 4.20 -8.10
CA ASN A 226 34.74 3.40 -8.27
C ASN A 226 34.62 1.98 -7.67
N GLY A 227 34.26 1.02 -8.53
CA GLY A 227 34.87 -0.32 -8.66
C GLY A 227 34.96 -1.32 -7.49
N THR A 228 34.80 -0.94 -6.23
CA THR A 228 34.88 -1.84 -5.08
C THR A 228 34.10 -1.25 -3.92
N SER A 229 32.86 -1.69 -3.72
CA SER A 229 32.15 -1.44 -2.48
C SER A 229 32.12 -2.72 -1.65
N SER A 230 32.87 -2.70 -0.54
CA SER A 230 32.68 -3.60 0.58
C SER A 230 31.41 -3.19 1.34
N ILE A 231 30.24 -3.45 0.75
CA ILE A 231 28.98 -3.31 1.48
C ILE A 231 28.80 -4.57 2.32
N GLN A 232 28.91 -4.41 3.64
CA GLN A 232 28.39 -5.39 4.59
C GLN A 232 26.91 -5.63 4.25
N LYS A 233 26.60 -6.86 3.84
CA LYS A 233 25.22 -7.39 3.78
C LYS A 233 24.57 -7.20 5.15
N SER A 234 23.87 -6.09 5.32
CA SER A 234 22.91 -5.91 6.40
C SER A 234 21.54 -6.25 5.84
N SER A 235 20.93 -7.27 6.47
CA SER A 235 19.56 -7.77 6.36
C SER A 235 18.71 -7.29 5.17
N GLU A 236 18.34 -8.24 4.31
CA GLU A 236 17.20 -8.25 3.37
C GLU A 236 16.22 -7.07 3.54
N THR A 237 16.48 -5.98 2.82
CA THR A 237 15.45 -5.03 2.45
C THR A 237 15.02 -5.40 1.04
N ASN A 238 13.78 -5.88 0.90
CA ASN A 238 13.22 -6.31 -0.39
C ASN A 238 12.94 -5.10 -1.30
N GLY A 239 14.02 -4.58 -1.86
CA GLY A 239 14.06 -3.74 -3.05
C GLY A 239 15.30 -4.13 -3.83
N GLU A 240 15.42 -5.40 -4.25
CA GLU A 240 16.28 -5.68 -5.40
C GLU A 240 15.75 -4.82 -6.55
N ALA A 241 16.48 -3.75 -6.83
CA ALA A 241 16.17 -2.80 -7.88
C ALA A 241 16.28 -3.53 -9.22
N GLN A 242 15.16 -4.07 -9.71
CA GLN A 242 14.98 -4.11 -11.15
C GLN A 242 14.93 -2.65 -11.65
N PRO A 243 15.46 -2.35 -12.85
CA PRO A 243 15.62 -0.96 -13.33
C PRO A 243 14.29 -0.22 -13.55
N THR A 244 13.16 -0.88 -13.37
CA THR A 244 11.80 -0.34 -13.54
C THR A 244 11.34 0.30 -12.24
N ILE A 245 11.94 1.46 -11.93
CA ILE A 245 11.58 2.34 -10.80
C ILE A 245 10.07 2.67 -10.87
N ASN A 246 9.48 2.95 -9.70
CA ASN A 246 8.13 3.49 -9.51
C ASN A 246 7.79 4.65 -10.49
N GLY A 247 7.28 4.31 -11.68
CA GLY A 247 6.56 5.22 -12.54
C GLY A 247 7.38 6.15 -13.42
N VAL A 248 8.70 5.95 -13.57
CA VAL A 248 9.50 6.75 -14.52
C VAL A 248 10.28 5.82 -15.44
N SER A 249 9.65 5.44 -16.56
CA SER A 249 10.39 4.93 -17.71
C SER A 249 10.97 6.14 -18.44
N HIS A 250 12.23 6.49 -18.16
CA HIS A 250 12.95 7.40 -19.07
C HIS A 250 13.19 6.64 -20.37
N HIS A 251 12.35 6.93 -21.37
CA HIS A 251 12.59 6.58 -22.76
C HIS A 251 13.44 7.64 -23.46
N ASP A 252 14.47 8.17 -22.80
CA ASP A 252 15.47 9.02 -23.43
C ASP A 252 16.79 8.28 -23.53
N ARG A 253 16.86 7.31 -24.45
CA ARG A 253 18.15 6.94 -25.05
C ARG A 253 18.49 8.02 -26.06
N HIS A 254 19.11 9.10 -25.60
CA HIS A 254 19.91 9.91 -26.50
C HIS A 254 21.20 9.13 -26.82
N PRO A 255 21.54 8.91 -28.11
CA PRO A 255 22.82 8.33 -28.47
C PRO A 255 23.93 9.30 -28.04
N SER A 256 24.97 8.72 -27.44
CA SER A 256 26.31 9.28 -27.22
C SER A 256 26.57 10.65 -27.87
N ASP A 257 26.52 11.69 -27.07
CA ASP A 257 27.31 12.89 -27.33
C ASP A 257 28.29 13.05 -26.17
N ASP A 258 29.54 12.72 -26.46
CA ASP A 258 30.69 12.71 -25.56
C ASP A 258 31.15 14.15 -25.30
N THR A 259 30.22 14.96 -24.78
CA THR A 259 30.50 16.29 -24.26
C THR A 259 30.59 16.17 -22.74
N ALA A 260 31.76 16.51 -22.19
CA ALA A 260 31.99 16.51 -20.76
C ALA A 260 30.92 17.36 -20.06
N ASN A 261 29.95 16.71 -19.44
CA ASN A 261 28.87 17.38 -18.74
C ASN A 261 29.50 18.20 -17.59
N PRO A 262 29.45 19.55 -17.62
CA PRO A 262 30.13 20.39 -16.65
C PRO A 262 29.49 20.33 -15.25
N LEU A 263 28.37 19.60 -15.11
CA LEU A 263 27.57 19.53 -13.91
C LEU A 263 28.01 18.37 -13.01
N GLN A 264 28.14 18.64 -11.72
CA GLN A 264 28.40 17.62 -10.72
C GLN A 264 27.20 16.70 -10.56
N GLN A 265 27.40 15.39 -10.68
CA GLN A 265 26.38 14.36 -10.48
C GLN A 265 26.75 13.44 -9.32
N ARG A 266 25.75 13.10 -8.50
CA ARG A 266 25.84 12.15 -7.39
C ARG A 266 24.65 11.19 -7.49
N THR A 267 24.93 9.89 -7.40
CA THR A 267 23.92 8.84 -7.56
C THR A 267 23.63 8.20 -6.22
N PHE A 268 22.35 7.96 -5.93
CA PHE A 268 21.90 7.36 -4.68
C PHE A 268 20.97 6.18 -4.98
N THR A 269 21.03 5.15 -4.16
CA THR A 269 20.13 3.99 -4.23
C THR A 269 19.39 3.80 -2.92
N TRP A 270 18.24 3.12 -2.98
CA TRP A 270 17.47 2.78 -1.78
C TRP A 270 18.32 1.89 -0.86
N ALA A 271 18.52 2.35 0.37
CA ALA A 271 19.34 1.68 1.38
C ALA A 271 18.84 2.06 2.78
N ALA A 272 17.54 1.84 3.02
CA ALA A 272 16.88 2.31 4.22
C ALA A 272 17.43 1.70 5.52
N GLU A 273 18.00 2.55 6.39
CA GLU A 273 18.43 2.17 7.74
C GLU A 273 17.23 2.19 8.69
N LEU A 274 16.57 1.05 8.89
CA LEU A 274 15.33 0.99 9.69
C LEU A 274 15.54 0.55 11.15
N SER A 275 16.78 0.42 11.64
CA SER A 275 17.04 -0.13 12.97
C SER A 275 16.46 0.74 14.09
N GLY A 276 16.58 2.06 13.99
CA GLY A 276 15.99 3.01 14.95
C GLY A 276 14.47 2.88 14.99
N MET A 277 13.85 2.71 13.82
CA MET A 277 12.40 2.55 13.69
C MET A 277 11.93 1.23 14.31
N LYS A 278 12.61 0.12 14.02
CA LYS A 278 12.30 -1.19 14.61
C LYS A 278 12.36 -1.15 16.15
N LYS A 279 13.37 -0.49 16.72
CA LYS A 279 13.49 -0.31 18.18
C LYS A 279 12.33 0.51 18.75
N ALA A 280 11.96 1.61 18.10
CA ALA A 280 10.84 2.44 18.54
C ALA A 280 9.50 1.68 18.49
N LEU A 281 9.27 0.86 17.46
CA LEU A 281 8.10 0.00 17.37
C LEU A 281 8.06 -1.04 18.49
N GLN A 282 9.21 -1.65 18.83
CA GLN A 282 9.31 -2.61 19.94
C GLN A 282 9.04 -1.97 21.30
N ALA A 283 9.41 -0.70 21.47
CA ALA A 283 9.16 0.07 22.70
C ALA A 283 7.80 0.79 22.71
N SER A 284 6.91 0.48 21.77
CA SER A 284 5.66 1.21 21.61
C SER A 284 4.68 1.00 22.79
N PRO A 285 3.99 2.06 23.25
CA PRO A 285 3.09 1.96 24.39
C PRO A 285 1.81 1.18 24.05
N GLU A 286 1.19 0.61 25.09
CA GLU A 286 -0.09 -0.09 24.98
C GLU A 286 -1.16 0.78 24.31
N GLY A 287 -2.01 0.14 23.51
CA GLY A 287 -3.09 0.80 22.75
C GLY A 287 -2.66 1.42 21.43
N THR A 288 -1.36 1.37 21.08
CA THR A 288 -0.90 1.67 19.73
C THR A 288 -1.11 0.50 18.79
N ASP A 289 -1.23 0.79 17.50
CA ASP A 289 -1.26 -0.21 16.43
C ASP A 289 0.01 -1.08 16.42
N ALA A 290 1.18 -0.46 16.54
CA ALA A 290 2.46 -1.15 16.59
C ALA A 290 2.52 -2.15 17.76
N GLN A 291 2.18 -1.72 18.97
CA GLN A 291 2.21 -2.58 20.16
C GLN A 291 1.20 -3.73 20.05
N THR A 292 -0.03 -3.44 19.60
CA THR A 292 -1.11 -4.43 19.49
C THR A 292 -0.74 -5.53 18.48
N VAL A 293 -0.20 -5.16 17.32
CA VAL A 293 0.24 -6.13 16.31
C VAL A 293 1.42 -6.96 16.85
N LEU A 294 2.37 -6.33 17.54
CA LEU A 294 3.52 -7.02 18.13
C LEU A 294 3.12 -7.97 19.27
N SER A 295 2.02 -7.70 19.99
CA SER A 295 1.46 -8.63 20.98
C SER A 295 0.69 -9.80 20.36
N GLY A 296 0.56 -9.83 19.03
CA GLY A 296 -0.12 -10.89 18.29
C GLY A 296 -1.62 -10.66 18.11
N ASP A 297 -2.14 -9.49 18.49
CA ASP A 297 -3.57 -9.17 18.41
C ASP A 297 -3.88 -8.31 17.16
N THR A 298 -5.12 -8.37 16.68
CA THR A 298 -5.50 -7.61 15.47
C THR A 298 -5.78 -6.16 15.83
N SER A 299 -5.15 -5.23 15.10
CA SER A 299 -5.30 -3.78 15.27
C SER A 299 -6.24 -3.20 14.24
N ILE A 300 -7.13 -2.31 14.69
CA ILE A 300 -8.02 -1.49 13.87
C ILE A 300 -7.80 -0.01 14.26
N THR A 301 -7.17 0.77 13.38
CA THR A 301 -7.05 2.21 13.58
C THR A 301 -8.13 2.92 12.76
N ALA A 302 -9.02 3.64 13.44
CA ALA A 302 -10.04 4.49 12.81
C ALA A 302 -9.41 5.84 12.44
N LEU A 303 -9.47 6.23 11.17
CA LEU A 303 -8.77 7.40 10.63
C LEU A 303 -9.71 8.38 9.93
N CYS A 304 -9.33 9.66 9.97
CA CYS A 304 -9.82 10.69 9.05
C CYS A 304 -8.81 10.85 7.90
N ALA A 305 -9.31 10.96 6.67
CA ALA A 305 -8.57 11.21 5.45
C ALA A 305 -8.28 12.72 5.25
N ASN A 306 -7.60 13.34 6.22
CA ASN A 306 -7.32 14.78 6.14
C ASN A 306 -5.92 15.17 6.61
N PHE A 307 -5.49 16.34 6.13
CA PHE A 307 -4.52 17.17 6.83
C PHE A 307 -5.32 18.19 7.64
N TRP A 308 -5.70 17.80 8.86
CA TRP A 308 -6.41 18.71 9.75
C TRP A 308 -5.56 19.96 10.03
N HIS A 309 -6.13 21.14 9.87
CA HIS A 309 -5.46 22.40 10.23
C HIS A 309 -5.29 22.45 11.75
N VAL A 310 -4.25 23.14 12.23
CA VAL A 310 -4.06 23.36 13.67
C VAL A 310 -5.14 24.36 14.13
N PRO A 311 -6.09 23.97 15.00
CA PRO A 311 -7.10 24.90 15.46
C PRO A 311 -6.45 26.06 16.24
N GLY A 312 -6.92 27.28 16.03
CA GLY A 312 -6.36 28.50 16.62
C GLY A 312 -5.29 29.19 15.76
N LEU A 313 -4.95 28.65 14.59
CA LEU A 313 -4.11 29.30 13.57
C LEU A 313 -4.95 29.70 12.34
N GLU A 314 -6.06 30.38 12.58
CA GLU A 314 -6.93 30.97 11.56
C GLU A 314 -6.80 32.51 11.53
N GLY A 315 -7.02 33.10 10.37
CA GLY A 315 -6.99 34.56 10.19
C GLY A 315 -5.67 35.07 9.61
N ASP A 316 -5.46 36.38 9.74
CA ASP A 316 -4.36 37.07 9.06
C ASP A 316 -3.01 36.79 9.74
N LEU A 317 -2.02 36.37 8.94
CA LEU A 317 -0.62 36.32 9.35
C LEU A 317 -0.01 37.73 9.18
N VAL A 318 0.10 38.49 10.26
CA VAL A 318 0.79 39.79 10.25
C VAL A 318 2.30 39.54 10.28
N LEU A 319 2.99 39.90 9.20
CA LEU A 319 4.44 39.88 9.12
C LEU A 319 4.99 41.19 9.69
N ASP A 320 6.11 41.11 10.43
CA ASP A 320 6.83 42.31 10.85
C ASP A 320 7.25 43.12 9.60
N ASP A 321 7.11 44.44 9.63
CA ASP A 321 7.60 45.31 8.56
C ASP A 321 9.12 45.13 8.40
N VAL A 322 9.58 44.96 7.15
CA VAL A 322 11.02 44.92 6.85
C VAL A 322 11.65 46.22 7.34
N PRO A 323 12.70 46.19 8.19
CA PRO A 323 13.37 47.40 8.63
C PRO A 323 13.84 48.18 7.40
N ASN A 324 13.38 49.42 7.27
CA ASN A 324 13.77 50.30 6.18
C ASN A 324 15.31 50.45 6.22
N PRO A 325 16.06 50.08 5.16
CA PRO A 325 17.51 50.24 5.18
C PRO A 325 17.86 51.73 5.30
N GLN A 326 18.46 52.10 6.43
CA GLN A 326 19.07 53.42 6.64
C GLN A 326 20.40 53.53 5.91
#